data_AF-A0A5N6GZ10-F1
#
_entry.id   AF-A0A5N6GZ10-F1
#
_cell.length_a   1.000
_cell.length_b   1.000
_cell.length_c   1.000
_cell.angle_alpha   90.00
_cell.angle_beta   90.00
_cell.angle_gamma   90.00
#
_symmetry.space_group_name_H-M   'P 1'
#
loop_
_entity.id
_entity.type
_entity.pdbx_description
1 polymer ?
#
loop_
_entity_poly.entity_id
_entity_poly.type
_entity_poly.pdbx_seq_one_letter_code
_entity_poly.pdbx_strand_id
1 'polypeptide(L)'
;MIQSVELNSDPKPPSLIYNDPVGGSGGKDFSVIAAPSETIDTLRFWVGDGAGQPKVLRGLQITWSDNQKSTVYGTTTDDYQSFKFAPGEIIKEMQIAKGIRADSISFTTTSRSFFAGGQGGKEVTMNVSSGILVGFQGRAARDIDRLGPIFAQVQPTTLKVGQCMDCSQV
;
A
#
# COMPACT_ATOMS: atom_id res chain seq x y z
N MET A 1 4.80 6.32 44.90
CA MET A 1 5.62 7.06 43.95
C MET A 1 5.16 6.63 42.56
N ILE A 2 4.48 7.51 41.81
CA ILE A 2 3.99 7.20 40.46
C ILE A 2 5.17 7.36 39.52
N GLN A 3 5.56 6.29 38.84
CA GLN A 3 6.66 6.31 37.89
C GLN A 3 6.16 6.93 36.58
N SER A 4 6.62 8.14 36.26
CA SER A 4 6.36 8.79 34.99
C SER A 4 7.05 8.01 33.88
N VAL A 5 6.28 7.41 32.97
CA VAL A 5 6.82 6.87 31.72
C VAL A 5 6.90 8.05 30.75
N GLU A 6 8.12 8.56 30.51
CA GLU A 6 8.33 9.53 29.44
C GLU A 6 8.26 8.81 28.08
N LEU A 7 7.09 8.87 27.46
CA LEU A 7 6.94 8.60 26.04
C LEU A 7 7.56 9.79 25.30
N ASN A 8 8.78 9.62 24.78
CA ASN A 8 9.34 10.57 23.81
C ASN A 8 8.41 10.59 22.59
N SER A 9 7.50 11.56 22.56
CA SER A 9 6.34 11.59 21.66
C SER A 9 6.54 12.50 20.46
N ASP A 10 7.71 12.43 19.83
CA ASP A 10 7.80 12.81 18.42
C ASP A 10 7.67 11.50 17.62
N PRO A 11 6.49 11.21 17.02
CA PRO A 11 6.37 10.00 16.22
C PRO A 11 7.27 10.18 15.00
N LYS A 12 8.47 9.58 15.06
CA LYS A 12 9.29 9.35 13.88
C LYS A 12 8.37 8.74 12.83
N PRO A 13 8.35 9.29 11.59
CA PRO A 13 7.52 8.73 10.53
C PRO A 13 7.72 7.22 10.44
N PRO A 14 6.66 6.43 10.21
CA PRO A 14 6.80 4.99 10.10
C PRO A 14 7.83 4.66 9.02
N SER A 15 8.78 3.76 9.32
CA SER A 15 9.64 3.19 8.29
C SER A 15 8.76 2.52 7.23
N LEU A 16 9.19 2.52 5.96
CA LEU A 16 8.39 2.03 4.84
C LEU A 16 9.01 0.78 4.21
N ILE A 17 8.16 -0.15 3.79
CA ILE A 17 8.51 -1.31 2.97
C ILE A 17 8.06 -1.03 1.54
N TYR A 18 9.05 -0.90 0.65
CA TYR A 18 8.85 -0.77 -0.78
C TYR A 18 8.89 -2.15 -1.41
N ASN A 19 7.75 -2.67 -1.89
CA ASN A 19 7.74 -3.90 -2.67
C ASN A 19 8.24 -3.62 -4.09
N ASP A 20 9.08 -4.51 -4.62
CA ASP A 20 9.55 -4.42 -6.00
C ASP A 20 8.37 -4.40 -6.98
N PRO A 21 8.26 -3.39 -7.87
CA PRO A 21 7.17 -3.34 -8.83
C PRO A 21 7.20 -4.51 -9.81
N VAL A 22 6.05 -5.19 -9.97
CA VAL A 22 5.92 -6.34 -10.88
C VAL A 22 5.09 -5.99 -12.11
N GLY A 23 5.53 -6.47 -13.28
CA GLY A 23 4.93 -6.17 -14.57
C GLY A 23 5.99 -6.04 -15.67
N GLY A 24 5.69 -5.27 -16.72
CA GLY A 24 6.56 -5.02 -17.87
C GLY A 24 7.45 -3.78 -17.77
N SER A 25 8.22 -3.56 -18.84
CA SER A 25 9.26 -2.53 -18.88
C SER A 25 8.82 -1.14 -19.36
N GLY A 26 7.61 -1.01 -19.90
CA GLY A 26 7.10 0.23 -20.50
C GLY A 26 6.75 1.32 -19.50
N GLY A 27 6.16 2.41 -20.01
CA GLY A 27 5.66 3.52 -19.18
C GLY A 27 6.76 4.40 -18.57
N LYS A 28 6.32 5.40 -17.81
CA LYS A 28 7.16 6.30 -17.01
C LYS A 28 7.06 5.94 -15.53
N ASP A 29 8.18 6.08 -14.82
CA ASP A 29 8.24 5.78 -13.40
C ASP A 29 7.34 6.72 -12.59
N PHE A 30 6.71 6.17 -11.54
CA PHE A 30 6.02 6.93 -10.51
C PHE A 30 6.24 6.32 -9.13
N SER A 31 6.17 7.17 -8.11
CA SER A 31 6.10 6.78 -6.71
C SER A 31 5.24 7.78 -5.99
N VAL A 32 4.29 7.30 -5.20
CA VAL A 32 3.35 8.13 -4.46
C VAL A 32 3.05 7.47 -3.13
N ILE A 33 3.14 8.26 -2.06
CA ILE A 33 2.83 7.86 -0.70
C ILE A 33 1.96 8.93 -0.04
N ALA A 34 1.16 8.51 0.94
CA ALA A 34 0.43 9.41 1.81
C ALA A 34 1.39 10.35 2.56
N ALA A 35 0.91 11.54 2.91
CA ALA A 35 1.62 12.40 3.84
C ALA A 35 1.74 11.72 5.22
N PRO A 36 2.70 12.08 6.10
CA PRO A 36 2.98 11.36 7.34
C PRO A 36 1.80 11.15 8.31
N SER A 37 0.74 11.95 8.21
CA SER A 37 -0.50 11.84 9.02
C SER A 37 -1.69 11.26 8.25
N GLU A 38 -1.53 11.00 6.96
CA GLU A 38 -2.61 10.57 6.08
C GLU A 38 -2.56 9.06 5.83
N THR A 39 -3.73 8.51 5.55
CA THR A 39 -3.91 7.12 5.12
C THR A 39 -4.61 7.08 3.78
N ILE A 40 -4.57 5.93 3.11
CA ILE A 40 -5.41 5.71 1.92
C ILE A 40 -6.84 5.48 2.39
N ASP A 41 -7.77 6.33 1.95
CA ASP A 41 -9.20 6.12 2.16
C ASP A 41 -9.77 5.22 1.06
N THR A 42 -9.52 5.55 -0.21
CA THR A 42 -10.12 4.84 -1.35
C THR A 42 -9.10 4.60 -2.45
N LEU A 43 -9.05 3.35 -2.92
CA LEU A 43 -8.38 2.95 -4.15
C LEU A 43 -9.38 2.87 -5.29
N ARG A 44 -8.98 3.35 -6.47
CA ARG A 44 -9.70 3.16 -7.71
C ARG A 44 -8.76 2.59 -8.77
N PHE A 45 -9.11 1.43 -9.30
CA PHE A 45 -8.39 0.76 -10.39
C PHE A 45 -9.27 0.73 -11.62
N TRP A 46 -8.78 1.28 -12.73
CA TRP A 46 -9.40 1.09 -14.04
C TRP A 46 -8.92 -0.23 -14.64
N VAL A 47 -9.85 -0.99 -15.21
CA VAL A 47 -9.62 -2.35 -15.71
C VAL A 47 -10.24 -2.47 -17.10
N GLY A 48 -9.42 -2.87 -18.07
CA GLY A 48 -9.85 -2.95 -19.46
C GLY A 48 -8.77 -3.56 -20.33
N ASP A 49 -9.06 -3.69 -21.62
CA ASP A 49 -8.17 -4.39 -22.55
C ASP A 49 -6.85 -3.64 -22.71
N GLY A 50 -5.75 -4.33 -22.42
CA GLY A 50 -4.40 -3.84 -22.66
C GLY A 50 -4.09 -3.83 -24.14
N ALA A 51 -3.11 -3.04 -24.60
CA ALA A 51 -2.71 -3.04 -26.01
C ALA A 51 -2.26 -4.46 -26.44
N GLY A 52 -3.15 -5.20 -27.11
CA GLY A 52 -2.93 -6.59 -27.50
C GLY A 52 -3.01 -7.62 -26.36
N GLN A 53 -3.54 -7.26 -25.20
CA GLN A 53 -3.76 -8.19 -24.07
C GLN A 53 -5.24 -8.20 -23.64
N PRO A 54 -5.77 -9.35 -23.19
CA PRO A 54 -7.03 -9.36 -22.46
C PRO A 54 -6.94 -8.47 -21.22
N LYS A 55 -8.09 -8.10 -20.62
CA LYS A 55 -8.21 -7.19 -19.45
C LYS A 55 -6.98 -7.16 -18.52
N VAL A 56 -6.42 -5.97 -18.29
CA VAL A 56 -5.31 -5.70 -17.35
C VAL A 56 -5.61 -4.48 -16.48
N LEU A 57 -4.70 -4.11 -15.57
CA LEU A 57 -4.74 -2.82 -14.88
C LEU A 57 -4.40 -1.68 -15.84
N ARG A 58 -5.36 -0.78 -16.04
CA ARG A 58 -5.31 0.35 -16.97
C ARG A 58 -4.98 1.65 -16.29
N GLY A 59 -5.45 1.83 -15.06
CA GLY A 59 -5.18 3.03 -14.30
C GLY A 59 -5.35 2.86 -12.80
N LEU A 60 -4.74 3.77 -12.04
CA LEU A 60 -4.80 3.86 -10.58
C LEU A 60 -5.02 5.32 -10.17
N GLN A 61 -5.94 5.53 -9.24
CA GLN A 61 -6.07 6.77 -8.48
C GLN A 61 -6.27 6.44 -7.01
N ILE A 62 -5.63 7.24 -6.16
CA ILE A 62 -5.70 7.12 -4.71
C ILE A 62 -6.43 8.34 -4.17
N THR A 63 -7.37 8.11 -3.26
CA THR A 63 -7.97 9.15 -2.42
C THR A 63 -7.44 8.97 -1.01
N TRP A 64 -6.87 10.03 -0.44
CA TRP A 64 -6.32 10.03 0.92
C TRP A 64 -7.42 10.37 1.95
N SER A 65 -7.12 10.22 3.24
CA SER A 65 -8.06 10.51 4.34
C SER A 65 -8.49 11.98 4.42
N ASP A 66 -7.68 12.92 3.94
CA ASP A 66 -8.03 14.34 3.78
C ASP A 66 -8.92 14.65 2.55
N ASN A 67 -9.35 13.63 1.80
CA ASN A 67 -10.08 13.70 0.53
C ASN A 67 -9.29 14.25 -0.67
N GLN A 68 -8.00 14.53 -0.53
CA GLN A 68 -7.17 14.83 -1.69
C GLN A 68 -7.01 13.58 -2.55
N LYS A 69 -6.90 13.79 -3.86
CA LYS A 69 -6.72 12.73 -4.85
C LYS A 69 -5.34 12.83 -5.45
N SER A 70 -4.69 11.70 -5.65
CA SER A 70 -3.52 11.63 -6.51
C SER A 70 -3.90 12.00 -7.95
N THR A 71 -2.88 12.31 -8.76
CA THR A 71 -3.03 12.14 -10.21
C THR A 71 -3.46 10.71 -10.54
N VAL A 72 -4.02 10.53 -11.74
CA VAL A 72 -4.20 9.20 -12.30
C VAL A 72 -2.87 8.71 -12.87
N TYR A 73 -2.49 7.49 -12.54
CA TYR A 73 -1.40 6.77 -13.19
C TYR A 73 -2.03 5.78 -14.19
N GLY A 74 -1.76 5.94 -15.48
CA GLY A 74 -2.42 5.16 -16.54
C GLY A 74 -3.56 5.94 -17.21
N THR A 75 -4.66 5.25 -17.55
CA THR A 75 -5.85 5.83 -18.22
C THR A 75 -7.14 5.62 -17.42
N THR A 76 -8.15 6.45 -17.68
CA THR A 76 -9.49 6.36 -17.08
C THR A 76 -10.59 5.97 -18.08
N THR A 77 -10.20 5.47 -19.26
CA THR A 77 -11.12 5.19 -20.37
C THR A 77 -12.02 3.98 -20.17
N ASP A 78 -11.70 3.14 -19.19
CA ASP A 78 -12.30 1.83 -18.96
C ASP A 78 -13.23 1.86 -17.72
N ASP A 79 -13.89 0.75 -17.40
CA ASP A 79 -14.62 0.63 -16.14
C ASP A 79 -13.64 0.58 -14.96
N TYR A 80 -14.09 1.01 -13.78
CA TYR A 80 -13.28 0.97 -12.57
C TYR A 80 -13.86 0.08 -11.49
N GLN A 81 -12.96 -0.46 -10.68
CA GLN A 81 -13.26 -1.14 -9.44
C GLN A 81 -12.67 -0.30 -8.31
N SER A 82 -13.43 -0.15 -7.23
CA SER A 82 -13.03 0.70 -6.11
C SER A 82 -13.04 -0.06 -4.80
N PHE A 83 -12.08 0.27 -3.93
CA PHE A 83 -12.01 -0.24 -2.57
C PHE A 83 -11.83 0.92 -1.61
N LYS A 84 -12.85 1.19 -0.80
CA LYS A 84 -12.77 2.13 0.33
C LYS A 84 -12.43 1.36 1.59
N PHE A 85 -11.44 1.77 2.35
CA PHE A 85 -11.09 1.17 3.63
C PHE A 85 -12.08 1.60 4.72
N ALA A 86 -12.47 0.66 5.57
CA ALA A 86 -13.14 0.99 6.83
C ALA A 86 -12.11 1.49 7.85
N PRO A 87 -12.51 2.29 8.86
CA PRO A 87 -11.61 2.73 9.91
C PRO A 87 -10.87 1.55 10.58
N GLY A 88 -9.54 1.60 10.60
CA GLY A 88 -8.68 0.55 11.17
C GLY A 88 -8.57 -0.73 10.33
N GLU A 89 -9.14 -0.76 9.12
CA GLU A 89 -9.00 -1.89 8.21
C GLU A 89 -7.58 -1.98 7.66
N ILE A 90 -6.94 -3.14 7.83
CA ILE A 90 -5.58 -3.40 7.35
C ILE A 90 -5.56 -4.59 6.39
N ILE A 91 -4.58 -4.61 5.50
CA ILE A 91 -4.34 -5.68 4.55
C ILE A 91 -3.60 -6.83 5.23
N LYS A 92 -4.08 -8.06 5.06
CA LYS A 92 -3.47 -9.28 5.62
C LYS A 92 -2.62 -10.01 4.61
N GLU A 93 -2.99 -9.93 3.34
CA GLU A 93 -2.29 -10.54 2.22
C GLU A 93 -2.57 -9.71 0.97
N MET A 94 -1.58 -9.60 0.09
CA MET A 94 -1.72 -8.94 -1.20
C MET A 94 -0.91 -9.68 -2.25
N GLN A 95 -1.48 -9.83 -3.43
CA GLN A 95 -0.83 -10.38 -4.60
C GLN A 95 -1.00 -9.44 -5.78
N ILE A 96 0.01 -9.40 -6.64
CA ILE A 96 -0.06 -8.74 -7.94
C ILE A 96 0.32 -9.77 -9.00
N ALA A 97 -0.55 -9.98 -9.99
CA ALA A 97 -0.24 -10.82 -11.12
C ALA A 97 0.50 -10.02 -12.19
N LYS A 98 1.56 -10.60 -12.76
CA LYS A 98 2.38 -9.96 -13.80
C LYS A 98 2.32 -10.70 -15.13
N GLY A 99 2.19 -9.93 -16.20
CA GLY A 99 2.43 -10.33 -17.59
C GLY A 99 3.40 -9.35 -18.26
N ILE A 100 3.09 -8.90 -19.48
CA ILE A 100 3.81 -7.77 -20.10
C ILE A 100 3.37 -6.41 -19.50
N ARG A 101 2.36 -6.43 -18.63
CA ARG A 101 1.81 -5.35 -17.79
C ARG A 101 1.55 -5.87 -16.38
N ALA A 102 1.19 -5.00 -15.45
CA ALA A 102 0.53 -5.43 -14.22
C ALA A 102 -0.88 -5.90 -14.59
N ASP A 103 -1.13 -7.20 -14.45
CA ASP A 103 -2.37 -7.83 -14.93
C ASP A 103 -3.51 -7.59 -13.96
N SER A 104 -3.28 -7.91 -12.69
CA SER A 104 -4.27 -7.74 -11.62
C SER A 104 -3.62 -7.50 -10.26
N ILE A 105 -4.42 -6.95 -9.35
CA ILE A 105 -4.14 -6.81 -7.93
C ILE A 105 -5.25 -7.50 -7.16
N SER A 106 -4.88 -8.29 -6.17
CA SER A 106 -5.82 -8.92 -5.23
C SER A 106 -5.29 -8.76 -3.81
N PHE A 107 -6.19 -8.59 -2.85
CA PHE A 107 -5.82 -8.57 -1.45
C PHE A 107 -6.99 -8.95 -0.55
N THR A 108 -6.67 -9.48 0.62
CA THR A 108 -7.63 -9.71 1.70
C THR A 108 -7.29 -8.80 2.87
N THR A 109 -8.28 -8.12 3.41
CA THR A 109 -8.16 -7.28 4.60
C THR A 109 -8.59 -8.05 5.85
N THR A 110 -8.62 -7.38 6.99
CA THR A 110 -9.27 -7.90 8.20
C THR A 110 -10.75 -8.23 8.03
N SER A 111 -11.43 -7.74 6.98
CA SER A 111 -12.88 -7.88 6.84
C SER A 111 -13.36 -8.49 5.52
N ARG A 112 -12.64 -8.31 4.41
CA ARG A 112 -13.10 -8.72 3.08
C ARG A 112 -11.96 -8.85 2.08
N SER A 113 -12.24 -9.47 0.93
CA SER A 113 -11.32 -9.54 -0.19
C SER A 113 -11.68 -8.54 -1.28
N PHE A 114 -10.66 -8.14 -2.04
CA PHE A 114 -10.77 -7.29 -3.21
C PHE A 114 -9.92 -7.87 -4.33
N PHE A 115 -10.38 -7.67 -5.55
CA PHE A 115 -9.70 -8.03 -6.78
C PHE A 115 -9.94 -6.91 -7.78
N ALA A 116 -8.94 -6.58 -8.61
CA ALA A 116 -9.10 -5.77 -9.81
C ALA A 116 -8.07 -6.18 -10.86
N GLY A 117 -8.49 -6.32 -12.13
CA GLY A 117 -7.62 -6.64 -13.25
C GLY A 117 -8.07 -7.85 -14.06
N GLY A 118 -7.11 -8.46 -14.75
CA GLY A 118 -7.28 -9.67 -15.56
C GLY A 118 -7.18 -10.98 -14.79
N GLN A 119 -7.57 -12.07 -15.46
CA GLN A 119 -7.40 -13.44 -14.96
C GLN A 119 -6.05 -14.04 -15.38
N GLY A 120 -5.12 -13.22 -15.87
CA GLY A 120 -3.88 -13.65 -16.48
C GLY A 120 -2.66 -13.45 -15.60
N GLY A 121 -1.49 -13.70 -16.18
CA GLY A 121 -0.20 -13.44 -15.54
C GLY A 121 0.20 -14.45 -14.46
N LYS A 122 1.38 -14.21 -13.88
CA LYS A 122 1.91 -14.97 -12.76
C LYS A 122 1.78 -14.16 -11.47
N GLU A 123 1.12 -14.72 -10.47
CA GLU A 123 0.97 -14.08 -9.17
C GLU A 123 2.31 -13.94 -8.43
N VAL A 124 2.48 -12.80 -7.78
CA VAL A 124 3.60 -12.50 -6.88
C VAL A 124 3.03 -12.01 -5.56
N THR A 125 3.37 -12.67 -4.47
CA THR A 125 2.99 -12.27 -3.11
C THR A 125 3.79 -11.05 -2.67
N MET A 126 3.10 -10.05 -2.14
CA MET A 126 3.69 -8.80 -1.65
C MET A 126 3.92 -8.88 -0.13
N ASN A 127 4.99 -8.25 0.36
CA ASN A 127 5.22 -8.05 1.78
C ASN A 127 4.33 -6.94 2.30
N VAL A 128 3.31 -7.32 3.08
CA VAL A 128 2.33 -6.39 3.66
C VAL A 128 2.79 -5.76 4.99
N SER A 129 3.85 -6.29 5.63
CA SER A 129 4.35 -5.85 6.93
C SER A 129 3.26 -5.57 7.97
N SER A 130 2.94 -4.29 8.27
CA SER A 130 1.90 -3.92 9.25
C SER A 130 0.48 -4.08 8.70
N GLY A 131 0.34 -4.23 7.39
CA GLY A 131 -0.92 -4.21 6.65
C GLY A 131 -1.41 -2.81 6.30
N ILE A 132 -0.76 -1.75 6.79
CA ILE A 132 -1.11 -0.36 6.49
C ILE A 132 -0.49 0.02 5.14
N LEU A 133 -1.31 0.03 4.09
CA LEU A 133 -0.92 0.47 2.76
C LEU A 133 -0.83 2.00 2.73
N VAL A 134 0.34 2.53 2.38
CA VAL A 134 0.59 3.97 2.37
C VAL A 134 0.77 4.53 0.96
N GLY A 135 0.93 3.68 -0.05
CA GLY A 135 1.16 4.16 -1.40
C GLY A 135 1.51 3.07 -2.40
N PHE A 136 1.93 3.53 -3.57
CA PHE A 136 2.36 2.67 -4.67
C PHE A 136 3.55 3.28 -5.41
N GLN A 137 4.36 2.41 -5.97
CA GLN A 137 5.37 2.74 -6.97
C GLN A 137 5.19 1.86 -8.20
N GLY A 138 5.68 2.31 -9.34
CA GLY A 138 5.52 1.55 -10.57
C GLY A 138 5.89 2.33 -11.81
N ARG A 139 5.36 1.86 -12.93
CA ARG A 139 5.40 2.57 -14.22
C ARG A 139 4.05 2.57 -14.87
N ALA A 140 3.71 3.69 -15.50
CA ALA A 140 2.47 3.81 -16.23
C ALA A 140 2.59 4.70 -17.47
N ALA A 141 1.73 4.44 -18.43
CA ALA A 141 1.43 5.33 -19.56
C ALA A 141 -0.04 5.16 -19.98
N ARG A 142 -0.32 4.32 -20.98
CA ARG A 142 -1.69 3.94 -21.35
C ARG A 142 -2.26 2.81 -20.48
N ASP A 143 -1.36 2.05 -19.86
CA ASP A 143 -1.63 0.96 -18.92
C ASP A 143 -0.83 1.20 -17.63
N ILE A 144 -1.10 0.40 -16.60
CA ILE A 144 -0.11 0.18 -15.54
C ILE A 144 0.87 -0.89 -16.02
N ASP A 145 2.07 -0.46 -16.39
CA ASP A 145 3.13 -1.35 -16.86
C ASP A 145 3.65 -2.24 -15.74
N ARG A 146 3.89 -1.68 -14.56
CA ARG A 146 4.28 -2.44 -13.36
C ARG A 146 3.81 -1.73 -12.10
N LEU A 147 3.57 -2.49 -11.04
CA LEU A 147 3.03 -1.98 -9.79
C LEU A 147 3.66 -2.67 -8.58
N GLY A 148 4.01 -1.88 -7.56
CA GLY A 148 4.53 -2.35 -6.28
C GLY A 148 3.88 -1.54 -5.14
N PRO A 149 3.22 -2.20 -4.18
CA PRO A 149 2.62 -1.53 -3.03
C PRO A 149 3.68 -1.12 -2.02
N ILE A 150 3.43 0.00 -1.33
CA ILE A 150 4.29 0.51 -0.26
C ILE A 150 3.51 0.41 1.04
N PHE A 151 4.09 -0.30 2.02
CA PHE A 151 3.46 -0.53 3.32
C PHE A 151 4.25 0.15 4.44
N ALA A 152 3.55 0.60 5.49
CA ALA A 152 4.21 0.96 6.73
C ALA A 152 4.83 -0.29 7.38
N GLN A 153 6.05 -0.15 7.88
CA GLN A 153 6.75 -1.20 8.59
C GLN A 153 6.22 -1.34 10.02
N VAL A 154 6.20 -2.58 10.54
CA VAL A 154 5.96 -2.79 11.98
C VAL A 154 7.12 -2.16 12.75
N GLN A 155 6.84 -1.14 13.56
CA GLN A 155 7.82 -0.57 14.48
C GLN A 155 8.05 -1.59 15.62
N PRO A 156 9.29 -2.07 15.85
CA PRO A 156 9.57 -2.87 17.02
C PRO A 156 9.44 -1.98 18.27
N THR A 157 8.39 -2.21 19.06
CA THR A 157 8.19 -1.51 20.33
C THR A 157 9.28 -1.95 21.31
N THR A 158 10.36 -1.19 21.41
CA THR A 158 11.40 -1.44 22.41
C THR A 158 10.97 -0.76 23.70
N LEU A 159 10.37 -1.52 24.62
CA LEU A 159 10.09 -1.04 25.97
C LEU A 159 11.42 -0.95 26.73
N LYS A 160 11.93 0.26 26.95
CA LYS A 160 12.99 0.47 27.95
C LYS A 160 12.34 0.52 29.33
N VAL A 161 12.40 -0.59 30.06
CA VAL A 161 12.02 -0.62 31.47
C VAL A 161 13.16 0.03 32.27
N GLY A 162 12.94 1.25 32.76
CA GLY A 162 13.82 1.86 33.76
C GLY A 162 13.65 1.14 35.09
N GLN A 163 14.60 0.28 35.46
CA GLN A 163 14.63 -0.30 36.80
C GLN A 163 14.99 0.83 37.79
N CYS A 164 14.03 1.25 38.60
CA CYS A 164 14.34 1.93 39.87
C CYS A 164 14.89 0.87 40.82
N MET A 165 16.21 0.80 40.97
CA MET A 165 16.79 0.18 42.16
C MET A 165 16.67 1.19 43.30
N ASP A 166 15.69 0.99 44.17
CA ASP A 166 15.75 1.52 45.52
C ASP A 166 15.67 0.34 46.49
N CYS A 167 16.62 0.28 47.41
CA CYS A 167 16.46 -0.22 48.77
C CYS A 167 17.76 0.02 49.54
N SER A 168 17.72 1.05 50.39
CA SER A 168 18.40 1.19 51.68
C SER A 168 19.24 0.01 52.18
N GLN A 169 20.51 0.29 52.53
CA GLN A 169 21.33 -0.22 53.66
C GLN A 169 22.58 0.72 53.65
N VAL A 170 22.99 1.48 54.67
CA VAL A 170 22.95 1.43 56.14
C VAL A 170 22.91 2.87 56.66
#